data_AF-A0A1V5NCM9-F1
#
_entry.id   AF-A0A1V5NCM9-F1
#
_cell.length_a   1.000
_cell.length_b   1.000
_cell.length_c   1.000
_cell.angle_alpha   90.00
_cell.angle_beta   90.00
_cell.angle_gamma   90.00
#
_symmetry.space_group_name_H-M   'P 1'
#
loop_
_entity.id
_entity.type
_entity.pdbx_description
1 polymer ?
#
loop_
_entity_poly.entity_id
_entity_poly.type
_entity_poly.pdbx_seq_one_letter_code
_entity_poly.pdbx_strand_id
1 'polypeptide(L)'
;MNDNPFSESIKTIIESDIFEYLELGALSDEEKTNMMENLIMALRSRIMLKIADLLEWQNPTLLEEFKALLNSDEAIEEDIHQFLTSNKINIDAITAEEAIILKAEVMGLKRNSTRR
;
A
#
# COMPACT_ATOMS: atom_id res chain seq x y z
N MET A 1 -12.34 8.07 -12.26
CA MET A 1 -11.55 7.03 -11.58
C MET A 1 -10.15 7.58 -11.52
N ASN A 2 -9.68 7.97 -10.32
CA ASN A 2 -8.29 8.39 -10.15
C ASN A 2 -7.47 7.11 -10.16
N ASP A 3 -6.87 6.80 -11.31
CA ASP A 3 -5.86 5.76 -11.41
C ASP A 3 -4.68 6.23 -10.56
N ASN A 4 -4.61 5.66 -9.36
CA ASN A 4 -3.50 5.91 -8.46
C ASN A 4 -2.29 5.12 -8.99
N PRO A 5 -1.13 5.78 -9.09
CA PRO A 5 0.10 5.21 -9.65
C PRO A 5 0.53 3.87 -9.07
N PHE A 6 0.22 3.64 -7.80
CA PHE A 6 0.73 2.50 -7.04
C PHE A 6 -0.16 1.25 -7.14
N SER A 7 -1.28 1.34 -7.87
CA SER A 7 -2.36 0.35 -7.82
C SER A 7 -2.00 -1.01 -8.41
N GLU A 8 -1.30 -1.07 -9.55
CA GLU A 8 -0.96 -2.32 -10.24
C GLU A 8 0.05 -3.19 -9.46
N SER A 9 1.10 -2.57 -8.93
CA SER A 9 2.12 -3.27 -8.11
C SER A 9 1.52 -3.82 -6.82
N ILE A 10 0.66 -3.02 -6.16
CA ILE A 10 -0.05 -3.42 -4.94
C ILE A 10 -0.99 -4.59 -5.23
N LYS A 11 -1.75 -4.52 -6.33
CA LYS A 11 -2.70 -5.56 -6.74
C LYS A 11 -2.00 -6.89 -7.01
N THR A 12 -0.88 -6.87 -7.72
CA THR A 12 -0.09 -8.07 -8.04
C THR A 12 0.37 -8.80 -6.77
N ILE A 13 0.83 -8.07 -5.75
CA ILE A 13 1.26 -8.67 -4.49
C ILE A 13 0.07 -9.29 -3.75
N ILE A 14 -1.09 -8.63 -3.71
CA ILE A 14 -2.24 -9.18 -2.98
C ILE A 14 -2.79 -10.44 -3.70
N GLU A 15 -2.90 -10.40 -5.03
CA GLU A 15 -3.44 -11.51 -5.83
C GLU A 15 -2.58 -12.77 -5.76
N SER A 16 -1.27 -12.64 -5.98
CA SER A 16 -0.35 -13.79 -6.02
C SER A 16 -0.02 -14.33 -4.63
N ASP A 17 0.17 -13.48 -3.63
CA ASP A 17 0.78 -13.91 -2.37
C ASP A 17 -0.22 -14.10 -1.22
N ILE A 18 -1.28 -13.29 -1.15
CA ILE A 18 -2.23 -13.32 -0.03
C ILE A 18 -3.38 -14.28 -0.34
N PHE A 19 -3.95 -14.22 -1.55
CA PHE A 19 -5.10 -15.05 -1.91
C PHE A 19 -4.73 -16.52 -2.11
N GLU A 20 -3.56 -16.81 -2.70
CA GLU A 20 -3.04 -18.18 -2.77
C GLU A 20 -2.84 -18.75 -1.36
N TYR A 21 -2.21 -18.00 -0.45
CA TYR A 21 -1.94 -18.49 0.91
C TYR A 21 -3.21 -18.71 1.76
N LEU A 22 -4.18 -17.81 1.63
CA LEU A 22 -5.41 -17.93 2.41
C LEU A 22 -6.29 -19.09 1.94
N GLU A 23 -5.94 -19.76 0.83
CA GLU A 23 -6.69 -20.87 0.24
C GLU A 23 -8.17 -20.50 0.05
N LEU A 24 -8.44 -19.26 -0.35
CA LEU A 24 -9.78 -18.68 -0.49
C LEU A 24 -10.55 -19.23 -1.70
N GLY A 25 -10.31 -20.47 -2.08
CA GLY A 25 -11.02 -21.15 -3.16
C GLY A 25 -12.54 -21.24 -2.93
N ALA A 26 -12.99 -21.04 -1.69
CA ALA A 26 -14.41 -21.04 -1.30
C ALA A 26 -15.09 -19.67 -1.33
N LEU A 27 -14.35 -18.55 -1.50
CA LEU A 27 -14.97 -17.23 -1.61
C LEU A 27 -15.55 -17.02 -3.01
N SER A 28 -16.72 -16.38 -3.06
CA SER A 28 -17.28 -15.86 -4.31
C SER A 28 -16.38 -14.77 -4.91
N ASP A 29 -16.54 -14.52 -6.21
CA ASP A 29 -15.77 -13.48 -6.90
C ASP A 29 -16.04 -12.07 -6.34
N GLU A 30 -17.25 -11.82 -5.84
CA GLU A 30 -17.63 -10.59 -5.16
C GLU A 30 -16.90 -10.43 -3.81
N GLU A 31 -16.86 -11.49 -3.00
CA GLU A 31 -16.13 -11.48 -1.73
C GLU A 31 -14.62 -11.31 -1.93
N LYS A 32 -14.05 -11.95 -2.97
CA LYS A 32 -12.65 -11.76 -3.35
C LYS A 32 -12.38 -10.32 -3.78
N THR A 33 -13.25 -9.73 -4.59
CA THR A 33 -13.11 -8.34 -5.05
C THR A 33 -13.17 -7.38 -3.86
N ASN A 34 -14.16 -7.53 -2.98
CA ASN A 34 -14.28 -6.71 -1.78
C ASN A 34 -13.08 -6.86 -0.85
N MET A 35 -12.59 -8.09 -0.67
CA MET A 35 -11.39 -8.34 0.15
C MET A 35 -10.14 -7.72 -0.47
N MET A 36 -10.01 -7.82 -1.81
CA MET A 36 -8.92 -7.22 -2.57
C MET A 36 -8.90 -5.71 -2.37
N GLU A 37 -10.02 -5.03 -2.61
CA GLU A 37 -10.13 -3.58 -2.43
C GLU A 37 -9.78 -3.15 -1.00
N ASN A 38 -10.24 -3.88 0.01
CA ASN A 38 -9.91 -3.60 1.40
C ASN A 38 -8.40 -3.76 1.69
N LEU A 39 -7.76 -4.79 1.15
CA LEU A 39 -6.31 -5.00 1.31
C LEU A 39 -5.50 -3.94 0.56
N ILE A 40 -5.93 -3.54 -0.65
CA ILE A 40 -5.32 -2.45 -1.42
C ILE A 40 -5.41 -1.15 -0.62
N MET A 41 -6.59 -0.82 -0.08
CA MET A 41 -6.78 0.38 0.73
C MET A 41 -5.92 0.36 2.00
N ALA A 42 -5.87 -0.78 2.71
CA ALA A 42 -5.06 -0.93 3.91
C ALA A 42 -3.56 -0.75 3.61
N LEU A 43 -3.05 -1.40 2.55
CA LEU A 43 -1.66 -1.30 2.15
C LEU A 43 -1.31 0.13 1.71
N ARG A 44 -2.17 0.75 0.91
CA ARG A 44 -2.01 2.15 0.49
C ARG A 44 -1.95 3.09 1.69
N SER A 45 -2.85 2.97 2.66
CA SER A 45 -2.82 3.80 3.87
C SER A 45 -1.51 3.66 4.63
N ARG A 46 -0.97 2.44 4.74
CA ARG A 46 0.33 2.20 5.40
C ARG A 46 1.49 2.84 4.66
N ILE A 47 1.56 2.67 3.35
CA ILE A 47 2.58 3.28 2.50
C ILE A 47 2.56 4.80 2.67
N MET A 48 1.38 5.42 2.62
CA MET A 48 1.23 6.86 2.79
C MET A 48 1.67 7.34 4.17
N LEU A 49 1.33 6.61 5.24
CA LEU A 49 1.78 6.92 6.60
C LEU A 49 3.30 6.80 6.74
N LYS A 50 3.89 5.72 6.21
CA LYS A 50 5.34 5.49 6.25
C LYS A 50 6.09 6.59 5.49
N ILE A 51 5.59 7.00 4.32
CA ILE A 51 6.15 8.12 3.56
C ILE A 51 6.04 9.42 4.37
N ALA A 52 4.87 9.70 4.96
CA ALA A 52 4.68 10.89 5.78
C ALA A 52 5.64 10.94 6.97
N ASP A 53 5.80 9.84 7.70
CA ASP A 53 6.72 9.70 8.83
C ASP A 53 8.18 9.93 8.39
N LEU A 54 8.59 9.35 7.26
CA LEU A 54 9.94 9.53 6.72
C LEU A 54 10.21 10.97 6.31
N LEU A 55 9.24 11.64 5.68
CA LEU A 55 9.37 13.05 5.29
C LEU A 55 9.43 13.95 6.52
N GLU A 56 8.53 13.77 7.49
CA GLU A 56 8.51 14.54 8.73
C GLU A 56 9.80 14.39 9.53
N TRP A 57 10.32 13.16 9.63
CA TRP A 57 11.57 12.86 10.31
C TRP A 57 12.79 13.51 9.64
N GLN A 58 12.82 13.57 8.30
CA GLN A 58 13.89 14.25 7.57
C GLN A 58 13.79 15.77 7.70
N ASN A 59 12.60 16.32 7.44
CA ASN A 59 12.30 17.74 7.51
C ASN A 59 10.78 17.95 7.49
N PRO A 60 10.15 18.52 8.54
CA PRO A 60 8.72 18.77 8.60
C PRO A 60 8.14 19.56 7.41
N THR A 61 8.94 20.43 6.78
CA THR A 61 8.49 21.18 5.58
C THR A 61 8.24 20.26 4.39
N LEU A 62 8.98 19.16 4.24
CA LEU A 62 8.78 18.21 3.13
C LEU A 62 7.44 17.49 3.21
N LEU A 63 6.94 17.23 4.43
CA LEU A 63 5.60 16.67 4.61
C LEU A 63 4.52 17.62 4.10
N GLU A 64 4.67 18.93 4.36
CA GLU A 64 3.72 19.93 3.88
C GLU A 64 3.80 20.11 2.36
N GLU A 65 4.99 20.09 1.78
CA GLU A 65 5.18 20.08 0.32
C GLU A 65 4.54 18.85 -0.33
N PHE A 66 4.72 17.68 0.28
CA PHE A 66 4.11 16.44 -0.18
C PHE A 66 2.58 16.48 -0.10
N LYS A 67 2.02 16.99 1.01
CA LYS A 67 0.56 17.21 1.13
C LYS A 67 0.05 18.18 0.08
N ALA A 68 0.78 19.26 -0.20
CA ALA A 68 0.40 20.22 -1.23
C ALA A 68 0.42 19.56 -2.62
N LEU A 69 1.44 18.74 -2.91
CA LEU A 69 1.54 17.99 -4.14
C LEU A 69 0.35 17.05 -4.34
N LEU A 70 -0.03 16.28 -3.30
CA LEU A 70 -1.17 15.36 -3.37
C LEU A 70 -2.53 16.04 -3.54
N ASN A 71 -2.67 17.29 -3.09
CA ASN A 71 -3.90 18.06 -3.18
C ASN A 71 -3.96 18.95 -4.44
N SER A 72 -2.92 18.91 -5.28
CA SER A 72 -2.92 19.62 -6.56
C SER A 72 -3.79 18.89 -7.57
N ASP A 73 -4.63 19.63 -8.29
CA ASP A 73 -5.41 19.09 -9.42
C ASP A 73 -4.50 18.62 -10.59
N GLU A 74 -3.24 19.06 -10.59
CA GLU A 74 -2.20 18.69 -11.56
C GLU A 74 -1.27 17.59 -11.06
N ALA A 75 -1.55 16.96 -9.90
CA ALA A 75 -0.67 15.94 -9.35
C ALA A 75 -0.62 14.71 -10.27
N ILE A 76 0.45 14.59 -11.05
CA ILE A 76 0.71 13.42 -11.88
C ILE A 76 1.59 12.43 -11.09
N GLU A 77 1.39 11.13 -11.32
CA GLU A 77 2.21 10.03 -10.81
C GLU A 77 3.71 10.32 -10.83
N GLU A 78 4.19 10.85 -11.96
CA GLU A 78 5.59 11.13 -12.20
C GLU A 78 6.13 12.21 -11.27
N ASP A 79 5.35 13.25 -10.96
CA ASP A 79 5.76 14.32 -10.04
C ASP A 79 5.89 13.79 -8.61
N ILE A 80 4.96 12.94 -8.19
CA ILE A 80 5.00 12.27 -6.89
C ILE A 80 6.23 11.37 -6.82
N HIS A 81 6.47 10.57 -7.85
CA HIS A 81 7.63 9.68 -7.92
C HIS A 81 8.95 10.46 -7.91
N GLN A 82 9.02 11.57 -8.67
CA GLN A 82 10.19 12.44 -8.74
C GLN A 82 10.45 13.14 -7.40
N PHE A 83 9.40 13.63 -6.72
CA PHE A 83 9.52 14.23 -5.39
C PHE A 83 10.10 13.24 -4.38
N LEU A 84 9.54 12.02 -4.33
CA LEU A 84 10.00 10.98 -3.41
C LEU A 84 11.45 10.57 -3.71
N THR A 85 11.78 10.36 -4.99
CA THR A 85 13.15 10.01 -5.42
C THR A 85 14.15 11.10 -5.05
N SER A 86 13.80 12.38 -5.25
CA SER A 86 14.65 13.53 -4.90
C SER A 86 14.91 13.62 -3.39
N ASN A 87 13.95 13.16 -2.57
CA ASN A 87 14.07 13.05 -1.12
C ASN A 87 14.61 11.68 -0.65
N LYS A 88 15.19 10.89 -1.57
CA LYS A 88 15.80 9.57 -1.31
C LYS A 88 14.82 8.56 -0.71
N ILE A 89 13.53 8.71 -0.98
CA ILE A 89 12.48 7.78 -0.59
C ILE A 89 12.23 6.83 -1.76
N ASN A 90 12.50 5.55 -1.55
CA ASN A 90 12.23 4.50 -2.52
C ASN A 90 10.84 3.91 -2.24
N ILE A 91 9.86 4.27 -3.05
CA ILE A 91 8.47 3.83 -2.88
C ILE A 91 8.30 2.33 -3.13
N ASP A 92 9.05 1.73 -4.05
CA ASP A 92 8.99 0.29 -4.31
C ASP A 92 9.46 -0.50 -3.10
N ALA A 93 10.55 -0.03 -2.46
CA ALA A 93 11.06 -0.65 -1.24
C ALA A 93 10.05 -0.56 -0.08
N ILE A 94 9.42 0.60 0.11
CA ILE A 94 8.37 0.80 1.13
C ILE A 94 7.17 -0.10 0.83
N THR A 95 6.73 -0.14 -0.43
CA THR A 95 5.60 -0.97 -0.86
C THR A 95 5.87 -2.44 -0.57
N ALA A 96 7.06 -2.93 -0.92
CA ALA A 96 7.47 -4.30 -0.63
C ALA A 96 7.51 -4.60 0.88
N GLU A 97 8.08 -3.71 1.69
CA GLU A 97 8.14 -3.85 3.15
C GLU A 97 6.74 -3.95 3.76
N GLU A 98 5.87 -2.98 3.45
CA GLU A 98 4.52 -2.94 4.00
C GLU A 98 3.65 -4.10 3.51
N ALA A 99 3.86 -4.57 2.28
CA ALA A 99 3.14 -5.73 1.75
C ALA A 99 3.56 -7.03 2.46
N ILE A 100 4.85 -7.20 2.77
CA ILE A 100 5.35 -8.32 3.57
C ILE A 100 4.73 -8.30 4.97
N ILE A 101 4.65 -7.12 5.61
CA ILE A 101 4.05 -6.95 6.93
C ILE A 101 2.56 -7.32 6.88
N LEU A 102 1.82 -6.77 5.91
CA LEU A 102 0.40 -7.06 5.75
C LEU A 102 0.15 -8.55 5.51
N LYS A 103 0.95 -9.18 4.65
CA LYS A 103 0.94 -10.63 4.44
C LYS A 103 1.15 -11.37 5.76
N ALA A 104 2.18 -11.03 6.53
CA ALA A 104 2.47 -11.67 7.81
C ALA A 104 1.34 -11.53 8.84
N GLU A 105 0.68 -10.37 8.90
CA GLU A 105 -0.46 -10.14 9.78
C GLU A 105 -1.67 -11.00 9.39
N VAL A 106 -2.01 -11.01 8.11
CA VAL A 106 -3.08 -11.84 7.55
C VAL A 106 -2.80 -13.33 7.80
N MET A 107 -1.55 -13.76 7.62
CA MET A 107 -1.10 -15.13 7.93
C MET A 107 -1.19 -15.45 9.43
N GLY A 108 -0.80 -14.51 10.30
CA GLY A 108 -0.86 -14.65 11.75
C GLY A 108 -2.28 -14.79 12.27
N LEU A 109 -3.23 -14.08 11.66
CA LEU A 109 -4.67 -14.20 11.97
C LEU A 109 -5.21 -15.61 11.67
N LYS A 110 -4.86 -16.22 10.52
CA LYS A 110 -5.22 -17.63 10.18
C LYS A 110 -4.70 -18.62 11.24
N ARG A 111 -3.50 -18.37 11.78
CA ARG A 111 -2.88 -19.24 12.80
C ARG A 111 -3.59 -19.20 14.15
N ASN A 112 -4.15 -18.05 14.52
CA ASN A 112 -4.87 -17.86 15.79
C ASN A 112 -6.34 -18.30 15.72
N SER A 113 -6.98 -18.23 14.55
CA SER A 113 -8.35 -18.75 14.35
C SER A 113 -8.43 -20.28 14.31
N THR A 114 -7.34 -20.97 13.95
CA THR A 114 -7.28 -22.45 13.90
C THR A 114 -6.97 -23.08 15.27
N ARG A 115 -6.64 -22.29 16.29
CA ARG A 115 -6.32 -22.76 17.66
C ARG A 115 -7.48 -22.62 18.66
N ARG A 116 -8.69 -22.31 18.20
CA ARG A 116 -9.91 -22.25 19.02
C ARG A 116 -10.83 -23.41 18.72
#